data_AF-A0A2V5RMK1-F1
#
_entry.id   AF-A0A2V5RMK1-F1
#
_cell.length_a   1.000
_cell.length_b   1.000
_cell.length_c   1.000
_cell.angle_alpha   90.00
_cell.angle_beta   90.00
_cell.angle_gamma   90.00
#
_symmetry.space_group_name_H-M   'P 1'
#
loop_
_entity.id
_entity.type
_entity.pdbx_description
1 polymer ?
#
loop_
_entity_poly.entity_id
_entity_poly.type
_entity_poly.pdbx_seq_one_letter_code
_entity_poly.pdbx_strand_id
1 'polypeptide(L)'
;MADGFLVVQAERKRGVDDLGRILLKEARGLGVAGRVTRHCASLTDLARRGEWPAVRHELITTQAEVEQTMIDLRDQKMAHLISLGGWLRGLEISAAAIELNFSVQRANALAQQDLVDYFAGELNTLPPALANTPLFEKIRAGVNAIRLSLSKATAVGFKLDDVNAIHKQARELNLAIRQND
;
A
#
# COMPACT_ATOMS: atom_id res chain seq x y z
N MET A 1 -6.39 -0.19 0.77
CA MET A 1 -5.48 -0.32 1.93
C MET A 1 -5.09 1.06 2.46
N ALA A 2 -4.23 1.84 1.79
CA ALA A 2 -3.79 3.13 2.33
C ALA A 2 -4.85 4.25 2.34
N ASP A 3 -5.83 4.22 1.42
CA ASP A 3 -7.00 5.12 1.49
C ASP A 3 -7.81 4.92 2.78
N GLY A 4 -7.80 3.72 3.36
CA GLY A 4 -8.50 3.43 4.61
C GLY A 4 -7.80 4.05 5.82
N PHE A 5 -6.48 4.01 5.87
CA PHE A 5 -5.71 4.69 6.91
C PHE A 5 -5.83 6.21 6.84
N LEU A 6 -5.92 6.78 5.64
CA LEU A 6 -6.09 8.23 5.41
C LEU A 6 -7.48 8.70 5.84
N VAL A 7 -8.53 7.94 5.50
CA VAL A 7 -9.91 8.18 5.93
C VAL A 7 -10.05 8.11 7.45
N VAL A 8 -9.40 7.14 8.10
CA VAL A 8 -9.41 6.97 9.56
C VAL A 8 -8.63 8.08 10.25
N GLN A 9 -7.51 8.53 9.68
CA GLN A 9 -6.78 9.69 10.18
C GLN A 9 -7.50 11.02 9.95
N ALA A 10 -8.31 11.12 8.90
CA ALA A 10 -9.09 12.32 8.59
C ALA A 10 -10.46 12.37 9.30
N GLU A 11 -10.80 11.36 10.10
CA GLU A 11 -12.06 11.22 10.85
C GLU A 11 -13.34 11.42 9.99
N ARG A 12 -13.25 11.14 8.68
CA ARG A 12 -14.36 11.37 7.76
C ARG A 12 -15.25 10.14 7.64
N LYS A 13 -16.41 10.17 8.31
CA LYS A 13 -17.42 9.09 8.27
C LYS A 13 -17.78 8.62 6.85
N ARG A 14 -17.95 9.54 5.89
CA ARG A 14 -18.25 9.19 4.48
C ARG A 14 -17.14 8.39 3.80
N GLY A 15 -15.87 8.61 4.15
CA GLY A 15 -14.76 7.88 3.57
C GLY A 15 -14.67 6.43 4.06
N VAL A 16 -15.20 6.12 5.25
CA VAL A 16 -15.18 4.74 5.79
C VAL A 16 -16.21 3.87 5.07
N ASP A 17 -17.35 4.43 4.70
CA ASP A 17 -18.37 3.71 3.92
C ASP A 17 -17.86 3.37 2.50
N ASP A 18 -17.12 4.29 1.87
CA ASP A 18 -16.48 4.06 0.57
C ASP A 18 -15.36 3.01 0.66
N LEU A 19 -14.56 3.05 1.74
CA LEU A 19 -13.54 2.04 2.03
C LEU A 19 -14.15 0.64 2.19
N GLY A 20 -15.25 0.52 2.93
CA GLY A 20 -15.96 -0.74 3.13
C GLY A 20 -16.45 -1.34 1.80
N ARG A 21 -16.97 -0.51 0.89
CA ARG A 21 -17.38 -0.96 -0.46
C ARG A 21 -16.22 -1.47 -1.29
N ILE A 22 -15.07 -0.79 -1.23
CA ILE A 22 -13.86 -1.19 -1.96
C ILE A 22 -13.34 -2.52 -1.42
N LEU A 23 -13.20 -2.66 -0.10
CA LEU A 23 -12.77 -3.91 0.56
C LEU A 23 -13.68 -5.10 0.20
N LEU A 24 -14.99 -4.90 0.17
CA LEU A 24 -15.98 -5.91 -0.24
C LEU A 24 -15.92 -6.28 -1.73
N LYS A 25 -15.47 -5.37 -2.60
CA LYS A 25 -15.28 -5.64 -4.03
C LYS A 25 -14.03 -6.50 -4.23
N GLU A 26 -12.91 -6.12 -3.62
CA GLU A 26 -11.63 -6.84 -3.67
C GLU A 26 -11.75 -8.26 -3.07
N ALA A 27 -12.40 -8.40 -1.92
CA ALA A 27 -12.56 -9.70 -1.24
C ALA A 27 -13.39 -10.72 -2.03
N ARG A 28 -14.28 -10.26 -2.91
CA ARG A 28 -15.06 -11.13 -3.82
C ARG A 28 -14.21 -11.66 -4.97
N GLY A 29 -13.27 -10.85 -5.50
CA GLY A 29 -12.32 -11.31 -6.51
C GLY A 29 -11.34 -12.37 -5.97
N LEU A 30 -11.09 -12.36 -4.65
CA LEU A 30 -10.11 -13.22 -3.98
C LEU A 30 -10.71 -14.46 -3.28
N GLY A 31 -12.03 -14.68 -3.36
CA GLY A 31 -12.68 -15.85 -2.73
C GLY A 31 -12.78 -15.80 -1.19
N VAL A 32 -12.45 -14.67 -0.56
CA VAL A 32 -12.42 -14.48 0.92
C VAL A 32 -13.58 -13.61 1.44
N ALA A 33 -14.61 -13.42 0.60
CA ALA A 33 -15.71 -12.48 0.82
C ALA A 33 -16.44 -12.63 2.18
N GLY A 34 -16.61 -13.85 2.69
CA GLY A 34 -17.37 -14.09 3.92
C GLY A 34 -16.76 -13.46 5.18
N ARG A 35 -15.42 -13.52 5.32
CA ARG A 35 -14.71 -13.02 6.50
C ARG A 35 -14.47 -11.51 6.42
N VAL A 36 -14.09 -11.01 5.25
CA VAL A 36 -13.91 -9.55 5.02
C VAL A 36 -15.22 -8.77 5.21
N THR A 37 -16.38 -9.38 4.94
CA THR A 37 -17.69 -8.75 5.19
C THR A 37 -17.93 -8.47 6.68
N ARG A 38 -17.47 -9.36 7.58
CA ARG A 38 -17.59 -9.16 9.04
C ARG A 38 -16.74 -7.98 9.50
N HIS A 39 -15.51 -7.88 9.02
CA HIS A 39 -14.62 -6.76 9.36
C HIS A 39 -15.09 -5.42 8.77
N CYS A 40 -15.65 -5.42 7.55
CA CYS A 40 -16.24 -4.22 6.99
C CYS A 40 -17.43 -3.72 7.83
N ALA A 41 -18.27 -4.63 8.31
CA ALA A 41 -19.38 -4.27 9.21
C ALA A 41 -18.87 -3.69 10.55
N SER A 42 -17.80 -4.27 11.11
CA SER A 42 -17.13 -3.78 12.33
C SER A 42 -16.53 -2.40 12.13
N LEU A 43 -15.78 -2.18 11.05
CA LEU A 43 -15.18 -0.88 10.67
C LEU A 43 -16.26 0.21 10.53
N THR A 44 -17.38 -0.09 9.86
CA THR A 44 -18.49 0.86 9.70
C THR A 44 -19.16 1.19 11.03
N ASP A 45 -19.37 0.21 11.91
CA ASP A 45 -19.99 0.46 13.21
C ASP A 45 -19.09 1.29 14.13
N LEU A 46 -17.81 0.95 14.24
CA LEU A 46 -16.82 1.70 15.01
C LEU A 46 -16.64 3.14 14.50
N ALA A 47 -16.65 3.33 13.18
CA ALA A 47 -16.57 4.67 12.58
C ALA A 47 -17.84 5.50 12.80
N ARG A 48 -19.02 4.88 12.83
CA ARG A 48 -20.28 5.58 13.18
C ARG A 48 -20.23 6.11 14.60
N ARG A 49 -19.67 5.31 15.51
CA ARG A 49 -19.46 5.64 16.94
C ARG A 49 -18.31 6.63 17.17
N GLY A 50 -17.45 6.86 16.17
CA GLY A 50 -16.29 7.77 16.28
C GLY A 50 -15.13 7.16 17.06
N GLU A 51 -15.09 5.84 17.22
CA GLU A 51 -14.06 5.13 17.97
C GLU A 51 -12.81 4.91 17.10
N TRP A 52 -12.20 6.00 16.64
CA TRP A 52 -11.12 5.98 15.65
C TRP A 52 -9.89 5.12 16.01
N PRO A 53 -9.46 5.03 17.28
CA PRO A 53 -8.42 4.08 17.69
C PRO A 53 -8.84 2.62 17.44
N ALA A 54 -10.10 2.28 17.71
CA ALA A 54 -10.65 0.95 17.46
C ALA A 54 -10.83 0.69 15.95
N VAL A 55 -11.23 1.70 15.16
CA VAL A 55 -11.28 1.59 13.69
C VAL A 55 -9.89 1.29 13.13
N ARG A 56 -8.83 1.96 13.63
CA ARG A 56 -7.45 1.68 13.24
C ARG A 56 -7.04 0.25 13.60
N HIS A 57 -7.37 -0.19 14.81
CA HIS A 57 -7.05 -1.54 15.26
C HIS A 57 -7.76 -2.59 14.40
N GLU A 58 -9.06 -2.43 14.17
CA GLU A 58 -9.85 -3.32 13.30
C GLU A 58 -9.29 -3.35 11.87
N LEU A 59 -8.84 -2.23 11.33
CA LEU A 59 -8.25 -2.16 9.99
C LEU A 59 -6.93 -2.95 9.90
N ILE A 60 -6.08 -2.85 10.93
CA ILE A 60 -4.84 -3.63 11.05
C ILE A 60 -5.16 -5.12 11.15
N THR A 61 -6.11 -5.49 12.00
CA THR A 61 -6.55 -6.89 12.17
C THR A 61 -7.12 -7.46 10.86
N THR A 62 -7.96 -6.69 10.16
CA THR A 62 -8.50 -7.07 8.85
C THR A 62 -7.39 -7.33 7.84
N GLN A 63 -6.36 -6.47 7.83
CA GLN A 63 -5.22 -6.61 6.95
C GLN A 63 -4.43 -7.89 7.26
N ALA A 64 -4.07 -8.11 8.53
CA ALA A 64 -3.32 -9.29 8.95
C ALA A 64 -4.08 -10.59 8.65
N GLU A 65 -5.40 -10.59 8.83
CA GLU A 65 -6.23 -11.78 8.57
C GLU A 65 -6.39 -12.05 7.07
N VAL A 66 -6.47 -11.01 6.23
CA VAL A 66 -6.42 -11.14 4.76
C VAL A 66 -5.06 -11.67 4.32
N GLU A 67 -3.96 -11.11 4.81
CA GLU A 67 -2.59 -11.56 4.51
C GLU A 67 -2.40 -13.04 4.88
N GLN A 68 -2.81 -13.45 6.08
CA GLN A 68 -2.71 -14.84 6.53
C GLN A 68 -3.56 -15.78 5.67
N THR A 69 -4.80 -15.39 5.37
CA THR A 69 -5.69 -16.20 4.53
C THR A 69 -5.15 -16.35 3.10
N MET A 70 -4.42 -15.35 2.60
CA MET A 70 -3.78 -15.40 1.28
C MET A 70 -2.53 -16.28 1.26
N ILE A 71 -1.72 -16.26 2.33
CA ILE A 71 -0.61 -17.19 2.55
C ILE A 71 -1.13 -18.63 2.58
N ASP A 72 -2.24 -18.86 3.28
CA ASP A 72 -2.85 -20.18 3.43
C ASP A 72 -3.52 -20.68 2.13
N LEU A 73 -4.00 -19.75 1.28
CA LEU A 73 -4.75 -20.10 0.06
C LEU A 73 -3.86 -20.43 -1.13
N ARG A 74 -2.79 -19.65 -1.45
CA ARG A 74 -1.91 -19.90 -2.62
C ARG A 74 -0.55 -19.17 -2.54
N ASP A 75 0.53 -19.93 -2.78
CA ASP A 75 1.94 -19.58 -3.11
C ASP A 75 2.50 -18.29 -2.49
N GLN A 76 3.49 -18.42 -1.59
CA GLN A 76 4.18 -17.32 -0.88
C GLN A 76 4.53 -16.12 -1.78
N LYS A 77 4.84 -16.37 -3.05
CA LYS A 77 5.17 -15.33 -4.03
C LYS A 77 4.02 -14.35 -4.31
N MET A 78 2.77 -14.81 -4.32
CA MET A 78 1.63 -13.90 -4.51
C MET A 78 1.42 -13.02 -3.29
N ALA A 79 1.59 -13.55 -2.08
CA ALA A 79 1.54 -12.76 -0.85
C ALA A 79 2.55 -11.61 -0.88
N HIS A 80 3.79 -11.86 -1.33
CA HIS A 80 4.81 -10.83 -1.47
C HIS A 80 4.42 -9.74 -2.49
N LEU A 81 3.80 -10.10 -3.61
CA LEU A 81 3.33 -9.14 -4.62
C LEU A 81 2.17 -8.26 -4.12
N ILE A 82 1.29 -8.81 -3.30
CA ILE A 82 0.20 -8.06 -2.67
C ILE A 82 0.76 -7.09 -1.65
N SER A 83 1.71 -7.54 -0.81
CA SER A 83 2.41 -6.68 0.14
C SER A 83 3.17 -5.55 -0.56
N LEU A 84 3.78 -5.82 -1.72
CA LEU A 84 4.39 -4.80 -2.58
C LEU A 84 3.35 -3.76 -3.04
N GLY A 85 2.18 -4.20 -3.51
CA GLY A 85 1.10 -3.30 -3.92
C GLY A 85 0.58 -2.43 -2.76
N GLY A 86 0.46 -3.03 -1.56
CA GLY A 86 0.11 -2.32 -0.34
C GLY A 86 1.14 -1.25 0.04
N TRP A 87 2.42 -1.60 0.00
CA TRP A 87 3.52 -0.69 0.28
C TRP A 87 3.60 0.46 -0.74
N LEU A 88 3.52 0.18 -2.05
CA LEU A 88 3.55 1.20 -3.10
C LEU A 88 2.41 2.22 -2.94
N ARG A 89 1.22 1.76 -2.57
CA ARG A 89 0.08 2.64 -2.29
C ARG A 89 0.26 3.44 -1.00
N GLY A 90 0.83 2.83 0.04
CA GLY A 90 1.17 3.52 1.29
C GLY A 90 2.24 4.60 1.09
N LEU A 91 3.24 4.32 0.25
CA LEU A 91 4.30 5.25 -0.11
C LEU A 91 3.75 6.45 -0.87
N GLU A 92 2.92 6.23 -1.90
CA GLU A 92 2.27 7.31 -2.67
C GLU A 92 1.49 8.26 -1.76
N ILE A 93 0.67 7.71 -0.86
CA ILE A 93 -0.15 8.50 0.07
C ILE A 93 0.72 9.28 1.05
N SER A 94 1.71 8.62 1.65
CA SER A 94 2.56 9.23 2.65
C SER A 94 3.38 10.36 2.04
N ALA A 95 3.95 10.14 0.85
CA ALA A 95 4.67 11.16 0.12
C ALA A 95 3.76 12.36 -0.22
N ALA A 96 2.56 12.13 -0.76
CA ALA A 96 1.59 13.19 -1.03
C ALA A 96 1.22 14.02 0.22
N ALA A 97 1.02 13.36 1.37
CA ALA A 97 0.72 14.04 2.63
C ALA A 97 1.90 14.89 3.14
N ILE A 98 3.13 14.42 2.91
CA ILE A 98 4.35 15.13 3.28
C ILE A 98 4.59 16.32 2.36
N GLU A 99 4.29 16.21 1.06
CA GLU A 99 4.37 17.35 0.12
C GLU A 99 3.50 18.52 0.55
N LEU A 100 2.25 18.23 0.96
CA LEU A 100 1.28 19.26 1.37
C LEU A 100 1.74 20.05 2.60
N ASN A 101 2.54 19.43 3.47
CA ASN A 101 3.04 20.06 4.70
C ASN A 101 4.42 19.51 5.05
N PHE A 102 5.40 19.93 4.25
CA PHE A 102 6.75 19.42 4.29
C PHE A 102 7.47 19.75 5.60
N SER A 103 8.12 18.72 6.14
CA SER A 103 9.16 18.86 7.15
C SER A 103 10.16 17.72 6.98
N VAL A 104 11.43 17.99 7.28
CA VAL A 104 12.50 16.97 7.21
C VAL A 104 12.18 15.78 8.10
N GLN A 105 11.60 16.00 9.30
CA GLN A 105 11.23 14.92 10.21
C GLN A 105 10.19 13.98 9.59
N ARG A 106 9.16 14.51 8.94
CA ARG A 106 8.15 13.69 8.26
C ARG A 106 8.69 13.02 7.01
N ALA A 107 9.54 13.71 6.25
CA ALA A 107 10.16 13.14 5.06
C ALA A 107 11.09 11.96 5.40
N ASN A 108 11.82 12.02 6.51
CA ASN A 108 12.63 10.91 7.01
C ASN A 108 11.79 9.66 7.34
N ALA A 109 10.48 9.77 7.58
CA ALA A 109 9.62 8.60 7.78
C ALA A 109 9.43 7.77 6.49
N LEU A 110 9.72 8.34 5.32
CA LEU A 110 9.74 7.62 4.04
C LEU A 110 10.98 6.75 3.87
N ALA A 111 12.02 6.94 4.68
CA ALA A 111 13.31 6.25 4.60
C ALA A 111 13.20 4.78 5.05
N GLN A 112 12.47 3.97 4.29
CA GLN A 112 12.26 2.54 4.53
C GLN A 112 13.10 1.72 3.54
N GLN A 113 14.42 1.91 3.57
CA GLN A 113 15.37 1.32 2.62
C GLN A 113 15.30 -0.22 2.62
N ASP A 114 15.31 -0.83 3.81
CA ASP A 114 15.25 -2.28 3.97
C ASP A 114 13.99 -2.89 3.33
N LEU A 115 12.86 -2.19 3.42
CA LEU A 115 11.58 -2.66 2.91
C LEU A 115 11.52 -2.60 1.38
N VAL A 116 12.05 -1.53 0.76
CA VAL A 116 12.12 -1.45 -0.70
C VAL A 116 13.17 -2.41 -1.28
N ASP A 117 14.28 -2.64 -0.57
CA ASP A 117 15.30 -3.62 -0.96
C ASP A 117 14.74 -5.06 -0.90
N TYR A 118 13.96 -5.39 0.14
CA TYR A 118 13.23 -6.64 0.22
C TYR A 118 12.31 -6.87 -0.99
N PHE A 119 11.42 -5.92 -1.30
CA PHE A 119 10.51 -6.07 -2.43
C PHE A 119 11.22 -6.12 -3.79
N ALA A 120 12.30 -5.36 -3.96
CA ALA A 120 13.13 -5.44 -5.16
C ALA A 120 13.77 -6.82 -5.31
N GLY A 121 14.19 -7.44 -4.20
CA GLY A 121 14.67 -8.82 -4.14
C GLY A 121 13.59 -9.83 -4.55
N GLU A 122 12.40 -9.74 -3.95
CA GLU A 122 11.29 -10.66 -4.23
C GLU A 122 10.86 -10.65 -5.71
N LEU A 123 10.87 -9.47 -6.35
CA LEU A 123 10.57 -9.34 -7.79
C LEU A 123 11.55 -10.08 -8.70
N ASN A 124 12.77 -10.37 -8.24
CA ASN A 124 13.75 -11.15 -8.99
C ASN A 124 13.58 -12.66 -8.80
N THR A 125 12.78 -13.09 -7.82
CA THR A 125 12.52 -14.51 -7.56
C THR A 125 11.33 -15.05 -8.37
N LEU A 126 10.65 -14.19 -9.14
CA LEU A 126 9.46 -14.57 -9.90
C LEU A 126 9.80 -15.59 -11.01
N PRO A 127 8.90 -16.54 -11.30
CA PRO A 127 9.09 -17.47 -12.42
C PRO A 127 9.26 -16.74 -13.76
N PRO A 128 10.10 -17.23 -14.69
CA PRO A 128 10.38 -16.55 -15.97
C PRO A 128 9.12 -16.18 -16.78
N ALA A 129 8.09 -17.02 -16.72
CA ALA A 129 6.83 -16.80 -17.41
C ALA A 129 6.08 -15.54 -16.95
N LEU A 130 6.22 -15.16 -15.67
CA LEU A 130 5.65 -13.94 -15.10
C LEU A 130 6.65 -12.77 -15.17
N ALA A 131 7.92 -13.06 -14.86
CA ALA A 131 8.99 -12.07 -14.76
C ALA A 131 9.23 -11.30 -16.06
N ASN A 132 9.03 -11.94 -17.22
CA ASN A 132 9.28 -11.34 -18.54
C ASN A 132 8.04 -10.67 -19.15
N THR A 133 6.93 -10.60 -18.42
CA THR A 133 5.76 -9.88 -18.92
C THR A 133 6.04 -8.36 -18.90
N PRO A 134 5.51 -7.58 -19.85
CA PRO A 134 5.71 -6.14 -19.89
C PRO A 134 5.32 -5.41 -18.59
N LEU A 135 4.30 -5.93 -17.90
CA LEU A 135 3.86 -5.41 -16.60
C LEU A 135 4.93 -5.60 -15.53
N PHE A 136 5.47 -6.81 -15.38
CA PHE A 136 6.45 -7.09 -14.34
C PHE A 136 7.80 -6.43 -14.59
N GLU A 137 8.21 -6.28 -15.85
CA GLU A 137 9.38 -5.46 -16.20
C GLU A 137 9.17 -4.00 -15.77
N LYS A 138 7.98 -3.43 -16.02
CA LYS A 138 7.63 -2.07 -15.60
C LYS A 138 7.59 -1.93 -14.07
N ILE A 139 7.06 -2.93 -13.36
CA ILE A 139 7.05 -2.97 -11.90
C ILE A 139 8.48 -3.03 -11.36
N ARG A 140 9.33 -3.91 -11.89
CA ARG A 140 10.73 -4.04 -11.48
C ARG A 140 11.52 -2.75 -11.71
N ALA A 141 11.33 -2.12 -12.86
CA ALA A 141 11.96 -0.83 -13.16
C ALA A 141 11.47 0.28 -12.22
N GLY A 142 10.16 0.38 -12.00
CA GLY A 142 9.56 1.39 -11.13
C GLY A 142 9.98 1.25 -9.66
N VAL A 143 9.95 0.04 -9.11
CA VAL A 143 10.40 -0.24 -7.74
C VAL A 143 11.89 0.09 -7.57
N ASN A 144 12.73 -0.26 -8.55
CA ASN A 144 14.15 0.12 -8.51
C ASN A 144 14.38 1.62 -8.61
N ALA A 145 13.58 2.35 -9.40
CA ALA A 145 13.69 3.81 -9.47
C ALA A 145 13.35 4.46 -8.11
N ILE A 146 12.28 3.99 -7.45
CA ILE A 146 11.89 4.45 -6.11
C ILE A 146 12.99 4.14 -5.09
N ARG A 147 13.56 2.93 -5.15
CA ARG A 147 14.67 2.48 -4.29
C ARG A 147 15.88 3.42 -4.37
N LEU A 148 16.25 3.82 -5.58
CA LEU A 148 17.36 4.76 -5.82
C LEU A 148 17.04 6.17 -5.28
N SER A 149 15.82 6.66 -5.50
CA SER A 149 15.37 7.94 -4.95
C SER A 149 15.44 7.96 -3.43
N LEU A 150 14.93 6.92 -2.78
CA LEU A 150 14.95 6.76 -1.31
C LEU A 150 16.38 6.68 -0.77
N SER A 151 17.23 5.89 -1.40
CA SER A 151 18.65 5.75 -1.00
C SER A 151 19.38 7.09 -1.09
N LYS A 152 19.23 7.80 -2.21
CA LYS A 152 19.83 9.12 -2.42
C LYS A 152 19.34 10.14 -1.39
N ALA A 153 18.04 10.21 -1.17
CA ALA A 153 17.43 11.15 -0.22
C ALA A 153 17.86 10.84 1.23
N THR A 154 17.99 9.57 1.57
CA THR A 154 18.47 9.14 2.90
C THR A 154 19.94 9.53 3.13
N ALA A 155 20.79 9.39 2.10
CA ALA A 155 22.21 9.71 2.22
C ALA A 155 22.51 11.21 2.34
N VAL A 156 21.73 12.06 1.65
CA VAL A 156 21.99 13.51 1.56
C VAL A 156 21.04 14.34 2.46
N GLY A 157 19.99 13.71 2.99
CA GLY A 157 18.90 14.35 3.70
C GLY A 157 17.74 14.73 2.77
N PHE A 158 16.52 14.40 3.17
CA PHE A 158 15.32 14.62 2.36
C PHE A 158 15.02 16.10 2.13
N LYS A 159 14.77 16.46 0.86
CA LYS A 159 14.22 17.75 0.44
C LYS A 159 12.82 17.57 -0.12
N LEU A 160 12.09 18.68 -0.24
CA LEU A 160 10.75 18.67 -0.83
C LEU A 160 10.76 18.08 -2.25
N ASP A 161 11.78 18.40 -3.06
CA ASP A 161 11.91 17.86 -4.41
C ASP A 161 12.10 16.34 -4.43
N ASP A 162 12.76 15.76 -3.42
CA ASP A 162 12.91 14.31 -3.30
C ASP A 162 11.56 13.64 -2.99
N VAL A 163 10.77 14.24 -2.09
CA VAL A 163 9.42 13.77 -1.76
C VAL A 163 8.51 13.86 -2.99
N ASN A 164 8.57 14.98 -3.72
CA ASN A 164 7.86 15.19 -4.99
C ASN A 164 8.18 14.11 -6.03
N ALA A 165 9.46 13.79 -6.17
CA ALA A 165 9.90 12.75 -7.10
C ALA A 165 9.38 11.36 -6.68
N ILE A 166 9.49 11.01 -5.39
CA ILE A 166 9.05 9.71 -4.86
C ILE A 166 7.54 9.53 -5.00
N HIS A 167 6.74 10.55 -4.67
CA HIS A 167 5.29 10.52 -4.85
C HIS A 167 4.93 10.31 -6.32
N LYS A 168 5.53 11.08 -7.22
CA LYS A 168 5.28 10.96 -8.67
C LYS A 168 5.59 9.54 -9.16
N GLN A 169 6.75 8.99 -8.80
CA GLN A 169 7.16 7.64 -9.17
C GLN A 169 6.17 6.58 -8.64
N ALA A 170 5.77 6.67 -7.36
CA ALA A 170 4.82 5.75 -6.75
C ALA A 170 3.43 5.84 -7.40
N ARG A 171 2.95 7.06 -7.69
CA ARG A 171 1.67 7.30 -8.37
C ARG A 171 1.66 6.74 -9.78
N GLU A 172 2.69 7.03 -10.58
CA GLU A 172 2.79 6.54 -11.95
C GLU A 172 2.82 5.01 -12.00
N LEU A 173 3.53 4.38 -11.05
CA LEU A 173 3.57 2.94 -10.95
C LEU A 173 2.23 2.33 -10.52
N ASN A 174 1.55 2.91 -9.52
CA ASN A 174 0.21 2.48 -9.11
C ASN A 174 -0.82 2.62 -10.24
N LEU A 175 -0.74 3.68 -11.04
CA LEU A 175 -1.59 3.86 -12.22
C LEU A 175 -1.32 2.80 -13.28
N ALA A 176 -0.05 2.48 -13.53
CA ALA A 176 0.35 1.45 -14.49
C ALA A 176 -0.15 0.06 -14.11
N ILE A 177 -0.17 -0.27 -12.80
CA ILE A 177 -0.71 -1.54 -12.30
C ILE A 177 -2.22 -1.61 -12.55
N ARG A 178 -2.96 -0.55 -12.21
CA ARG A 178 -4.44 -0.51 -12.36
C ARG A 178 -4.95 -0.48 -13.80
N GLN A 179 -4.16 0.05 -14.74
CA GLN A 179 -4.55 0.12 -16.16
C GLN A 179 -4.38 -1.21 -16.89
N ASN A 180 -3.79 -2.21 -16.25
CA ASN A 180 -3.54 -3.54 -16.80
C ASN A 180 -4.47 -4.63 -16.21
N ASP A 181 -5.44 -4.23 -15.38
CA ASP A 181 -6.58 -5.04 -14.90
C ASP A 181 -7.77 -4.94 -15.87
#